data_AF-A0A2S8BP07-F1
#
_entry.id   AF-A0A2S8BP07-F1
#
_cell.length_a   1.000
_cell.length_b   1.000
_cell.length_c   1.000
_cell.angle_alpha   90.00
_cell.angle_beta   90.00
_cell.angle_gamma   90.00
#
_symmetry.space_group_name_H-M   'P 1'
#
loop_
_entity.id
_entity.type
_entity.pdbx_description
1 polymer ?
#
loop_
_entity_poly.entity_id
_entity_poly.type
_entity_poly.pdbx_seq_one_letter_code
_entity_poly.pdbx_strand_id
1 'polypeptide(L)'
;MVLEEAAARAGDAVRYRLMGEGAALGGAFPGYGIYECADGYVALGAIEPHFFTRTLTAFGADGTHESLRAAFAVKTTAELEDIAQHLDIPLNKVR
;
A
#
# COMPACT_ATOMS: atom_id res chain seq x y z
N MET A 1 20.38 -25.29 5.04
CA MET A 1 20.89 -23.99 5.52
C MET A 1 19.82 -22.95 5.26
N VAL A 2 19.21 -22.44 6.32
CA VAL A 2 18.22 -21.36 6.31
C VAL A 2 18.99 -20.07 6.58
N LEU A 3 19.34 -19.32 5.52
CA LEU A 3 19.71 -17.90 5.63
C LEU A 3 19.69 -17.13 4.29
N GLU A 4 19.70 -17.82 3.14
CA GLU A 4 19.90 -17.16 1.84
C GLU A 4 18.63 -16.56 1.19
N GLU A 5 17.46 -16.59 1.84
CA GLU A 5 16.20 -16.13 1.23
C GLU A 5 15.78 -14.71 1.66
N ALA A 6 16.51 -14.09 2.60
CA ALA A 6 16.27 -12.70 3.01
C ALA A 6 16.99 -11.68 2.11
N ALA A 7 18.12 -12.05 1.50
CA ALA A 7 18.94 -11.12 0.73
C ALA A 7 18.39 -10.81 -0.68
N ALA A 8 17.65 -11.74 -1.28
CA ALA A 8 17.11 -11.55 -2.64
C ALA A 8 15.95 -10.53 -2.71
N ARG A 9 15.23 -10.28 -1.61
CA ARG A 9 14.12 -9.31 -1.60
C ARG A 9 14.54 -7.86 -1.37
N ALA A 10 15.71 -7.61 -0.78
CA ALA A 10 16.24 -6.27 -0.61
C ALA A 10 16.75 -5.67 -1.95
N GLY A 11 17.27 -6.52 -2.84
CA GLY A 11 17.79 -6.10 -4.15
C GLY A 11 16.72 -5.65 -5.15
N ASP A 12 15.45 -6.02 -4.96
CA ASP A 12 14.36 -5.59 -5.85
C ASP A 12 13.83 -4.18 -5.52
N ALA A 13 13.81 -3.84 -4.23
CA ALA A 13 13.39 -2.51 -3.78
C ALA A 13 14.36 -1.40 -4.23
N VAL A 14 15.64 -1.71 -4.46
CA VAL A 14 16.64 -0.73 -4.90
C VAL A 14 16.58 -0.48 -6.42
N ARG A 15 16.19 -1.48 -7.22
CA ARG A 15 16.08 -1.32 -8.69
C ARG A 15 14.89 -0.47 -9.14
N TYR A 16 13.86 -0.33 -8.30
CA TYR A 16 12.79 0.64 -8.55
C TYR A 16 13.10 2.06 -8.07
N ARG A 17 14.24 2.29 -7.38
CA ARG A 17 14.50 3.54 -6.66
C ARG A 17 15.62 4.44 -7.23
N LEU A 18 16.35 4.04 -8.28
CA LEU A 18 17.58 4.77 -8.60
C LEU A 18 17.68 5.56 -9.91
N MET A 19 16.76 5.50 -10.88
CA MET A 19 16.97 6.26 -12.13
C MET A 19 15.67 6.77 -12.78
N GLY A 20 15.17 7.90 -12.27
CA GLY A 20 14.18 8.71 -12.96
C GLY A 20 14.06 10.08 -12.29
N GLU A 21 14.25 11.16 -13.05
CA GLU A 21 14.01 12.54 -12.59
C GLU A 21 12.57 12.67 -12.09
N GLY A 22 12.40 12.65 -10.78
CA GLY A 22 11.08 12.60 -10.16
C GLY A 22 11.18 12.19 -8.70
N ALA A 23 11.97 12.92 -7.92
CA ALA A 23 11.93 12.83 -6.46
C ALA A 23 10.52 13.23 -5.98
N ALA A 24 9.60 12.26 -5.87
CA ALA A 24 8.23 12.49 -5.45
C ALA A 24 7.97 11.82 -4.10
N LEU A 25 8.74 12.27 -3.09
CA LEU A 25 8.37 12.15 -1.69
C LEU A 25 7.11 13.01 -1.47
N GLY A 26 5.93 12.43 -1.69
CA GLY A 26 4.66 13.10 -1.40
C GLY A 26 3.41 12.53 -2.06
N GLY A 27 3.53 11.64 -3.06
CA GLY A 27 2.33 11.07 -3.70
C GLY A 27 2.53 10.28 -4.99
N ALA A 28 3.78 9.93 -5.36
CA ALA A 28 4.01 9.09 -6.54
C ALA A 28 3.89 7.59 -6.27
N PHE A 29 3.89 7.17 -4.99
CA PHE A 29 3.78 5.77 -4.64
C PHE A 29 2.34 5.44 -4.20
N PRO A 30 1.64 4.55 -4.91
CA PRO A 30 0.26 4.15 -4.58
C PRO A 30 0.13 3.46 -3.22
N GLY A 31 1.21 2.87 -2.69
CA GLY A 31 1.19 2.33 -1.34
C GLY A 31 1.37 3.37 -0.24
N TYR A 32 1.51 4.67 -0.56
CA TYR A 32 1.71 5.73 0.42
C TYR A 32 0.90 6.98 0.07
N GLY A 33 -0.24 7.16 0.75
CA GLY A 33 -1.12 8.29 0.50
C GLY A 33 -2.44 8.22 1.26
N ILE A 34 -3.26 9.25 1.07
CA ILE A 34 -4.61 9.33 1.64
C ILE A 34 -5.63 9.04 0.55
N TYR A 35 -6.59 8.18 0.86
CA TYR A 35 -7.62 7.71 -0.06
C TYR A 35 -9.02 7.97 0.50
N GLU A 36 -9.94 8.29 -0.40
CA GLU A 36 -11.35 8.48 -0.08
C GLU A 36 -12.05 7.13 0.05
N CYS A 37 -12.94 7.05 1.04
CA CYS A 37 -13.72 5.89 1.43
C CYS A 37 -15.21 6.29 1.50
N ALA A 38 -16.10 5.32 1.69
CA ALA A 38 -17.55 5.57 1.66
C ALA A 38 -18.04 6.62 2.69
N ASP A 39 -17.36 6.73 3.84
CA ASP A 39 -17.73 7.60 4.97
C ASP A 39 -16.60 8.57 5.39
N GLY A 40 -15.51 8.69 4.61
CA GLY A 40 -14.38 9.55 4.98
C GLY A 40 -13.09 9.27 4.23
N TYR A 41 -11.95 9.32 4.93
CA TYR A 41 -10.63 9.10 4.35
C TYR A 41 -9.81 8.10 5.17
N VAL A 42 -8.95 7.34 4.50
CA VAL A 42 -7.95 6.45 5.11
C VAL A 42 -6.55 6.81 4.63
N ALA A 43 -5.56 6.67 5.50
CA ALA A 43 -4.15 6.76 5.17
C ALA A 43 -3.59 5.35 4.96
N LEU A 44 -3.03 5.10 3.79
CA LEU A 44 -2.30 3.89 3.45
C LEU A 44 -0.79 4.18 3.57
N GLY A 45 -0.10 3.34 4.33
CA GLY A 45 1.34 3.42 4.60
C GLY A 45 2.11 2.16 4.19
N ALA A 46 1.65 1.43 3.18
CA ALA A 46 2.23 0.17 2.70
C ALA A 46 3.48 0.39 1.83
N ILE A 47 4.51 1.05 2.38
CA ILE A 47 5.78 1.37 1.69
C ILE A 47 6.59 0.10 1.41
N GLU A 48 6.55 -0.88 2.32
CA GLU A 48 7.32 -2.11 2.15
C GLU A 48 6.64 -3.03 1.13
N PRO A 49 7.40 -3.67 0.21
CA PRO A 49 6.82 -4.43 -0.90
C PRO A 49 5.84 -5.53 -0.48
N HIS A 50 6.10 -6.19 0.65
CA HIS A 50 5.25 -7.25 1.15
C HIS A 50 3.90 -6.72 1.68
N PHE A 51 3.89 -5.55 2.32
CA PHE A 51 2.64 -4.88 2.71
C PHE A 51 1.88 -4.44 1.47
N PHE A 52 2.57 -3.86 0.48
CA PHE A 52 1.95 -3.40 -0.75
C PHE A 52 1.28 -4.56 -1.50
N THR A 53 1.99 -5.67 -1.73
CA THR A 53 1.43 -6.86 -2.37
C THR A 53 0.23 -7.42 -1.60
N ARG A 54 0.28 -7.43 -0.26
CA ARG A 54 -0.86 -7.83 0.57
C ARG A 54 -2.06 -6.91 0.37
N THR A 55 -1.86 -5.59 0.36
CA THR A 55 -2.91 -4.60 0.06
C THR A 55 -3.53 -4.87 -1.32
N LEU A 56 -2.72 -5.03 -2.35
CA LEU A 56 -3.21 -5.30 -3.70
C LEU A 56 -4.05 -6.57 -3.77
N THR A 57 -3.59 -7.63 -3.12
CA THR A 57 -4.30 -8.92 -3.07
C THR A 57 -5.60 -8.82 -2.27
N ALA A 58 -5.58 -8.15 -1.12
CA ALA A 58 -6.72 -8.00 -0.22
C ALA A 58 -7.85 -7.19 -0.85
N PHE A 59 -7.49 -6.14 -1.59
CA PHE A 59 -8.43 -5.17 -2.16
C PHE A 59 -8.66 -5.37 -3.66
N GLY A 60 -8.02 -6.36 -4.28
CA GLY A 60 -8.13 -6.63 -5.72
C GLY A 60 -7.66 -5.46 -6.58
N ALA A 61 -6.61 -4.75 -6.15
CA ALA A 61 -6.09 -3.56 -6.82
C ALA A 61 -4.83 -3.86 -7.63
N ASP A 62 -4.65 -3.18 -8.76
CA ASP A 62 -3.54 -3.42 -9.69
C ASP A 62 -2.27 -2.62 -9.37
N GLY A 63 -2.23 -1.98 -8.19
CA GLY A 63 -1.11 -1.16 -7.78
C GLY A 63 -1.12 0.25 -8.32
N THR A 64 -2.23 0.74 -8.87
CA THR A 64 -2.43 2.13 -9.26
C THR A 64 -3.21 2.91 -8.19
N HIS A 65 -3.09 4.24 -8.18
CA HIS A 65 -3.93 5.07 -7.30
C HIS A 65 -5.42 4.91 -7.60
N GLU A 66 -5.79 4.72 -8.86
CA GLU A 66 -7.19 4.57 -9.28
C GLU A 66 -7.79 3.25 -8.80
N SER A 67 -7.10 2.13 -8.97
CA SER A 67 -7.60 0.83 -8.50
C SER A 67 -7.73 0.79 -6.98
N LEU A 68 -6.77 1.39 -6.25
CA LEU A 68 -6.87 1.53 -4.78
C LEU A 68 -8.01 2.45 -4.37
N ARG A 69 -8.16 3.61 -5.03
CA ARG A 69 -9.28 4.53 -4.76
C ARG A 69 -10.63 3.85 -5.01
N ALA A 70 -10.79 3.13 -6.11
CA ALA A 70 -12.02 2.41 -6.41
C ALA A 70 -12.31 1.32 -5.36
N ALA A 71 -11.30 0.58 -4.93
CA ALA A 71 -11.44 -0.47 -3.92
C ALA A 71 -11.80 0.09 -2.53
N PHE A 72 -11.26 1.25 -2.16
CA PHE A 72 -11.52 1.90 -0.88
C PHE A 72 -12.83 2.71 -0.87
N ALA A 73 -13.21 3.35 -1.99
CA ALA A 73 -14.40 4.19 -2.09
C ALA A 73 -15.72 3.45 -1.80
N VAL A 74 -15.76 2.13 -2.01
CA VAL A 74 -16.94 1.30 -1.76
C VAL A 74 -17.00 0.70 -0.35
N LYS A 75 -15.99 0.98 0.49
CA LYS A 75 -15.87 0.44 1.85
C LYS A 75 -15.86 1.58 2.86
N THR A 76 -16.39 1.32 4.05
CA THR A 76 -16.28 2.27 5.16
C THR A 76 -14.88 2.25 5.77
N THR A 77 -14.49 3.34 6.44
CA THR A 77 -13.25 3.45 7.19
C THR A 77 -13.11 2.30 8.20
N ALA A 78 -14.21 1.91 8.85
CA ALA A 78 -14.24 0.79 9.79
C ALA A 78 -13.97 -0.58 9.14
N GLU A 79 -14.57 -0.85 7.97
CA GLU A 79 -14.30 -2.10 7.22
C GLU A 79 -12.85 -2.16 6.73
N LEU A 80 -12.31 -1.01 6.28
CA LEU A 80 -10.93 -0.93 5.83
C LEU A 80 -9.95 -1.15 6.99
N GLU A 81 -10.19 -0.55 8.15
CA GLU A 81 -9.39 -0.77 9.36
C GLU A 81 -9.45 -2.22 9.83
N ASP A 82 -10.63 -2.86 9.80
CA ASP A 82 -10.80 -4.27 10.17
C ASP A 82 -9.99 -5.20 9.25
N ILE A 83 -10.13 -5.03 7.92
CA ILE A 83 -9.36 -5.80 6.94
C ILE A 83 -7.86 -5.58 7.13
N ALA A 84 -7.47 -4.32 7.36
CA ALA A 84 -6.07 -3.96 7.55
C ALA A 84 -5.46 -4.60 8.81
N GLN A 85 -6.20 -4.65 9.91
CA GLN A 85 -5.77 -5.32 11.14
C GLN A 85 -5.66 -6.83 10.95
N HIS A 86 -6.64 -7.46 10.29
CA HIS A 86 -6.63 -8.91 10.04
C HIS A 86 -5.51 -9.35 9.10
N LEU A 87 -5.14 -8.52 8.12
CA LEU A 87 -4.16 -8.86 7.08
C LEU A 87 -2.79 -8.23 7.30
N ASP A 88 -2.58 -7.58 8.45
CA ASP A 88 -1.34 -6.91 8.81
C ASP A 88 -0.93 -5.92 7.70
N ILE A 89 -1.82 -4.97 7.42
CA ILE A 89 -1.64 -3.89 6.45
C ILE A 89 -1.57 -2.55 7.21
N PRO A 90 -0.56 -1.71 6.95
CA PRO A 90 -0.47 -0.38 7.55
C PRO A 90 -1.48 0.57 6.91
N LEU A 91 -2.74 0.51 7.33
CA LEU A 91 -3.84 1.38 6.92
C LEU A 91 -4.62 1.83 8.16
N ASN A 92 -4.90 3.12 8.27
CA ASN A 92 -5.66 3.71 9.37
C ASN A 92 -6.62 4.79 8.86
N LYS A 93 -7.74 5.02 9.56
CA LYS A 93 -8.61 6.16 9.23
C LYS A 93 -7.93 7.49 9.51
N VAL A 94 -8.27 8.50 8.70
CA VAL A 94 -7.91 9.90 8.96
C VAL A 94 -9.04 10.53 9.78
N ARG A 95 -8.70 11.14 10.90
CA ARG A 95 -9.62 11.91 11.76
C ARG A 95 -9.42 13.40 11.58
#